data_AF-A0A8H9P202-F1
#
_entry.id   AF-A0A8H9P202-F1
#
_cell.length_a   1.000
_cell.length_b   1.000
_cell.length_c   1.000
_cell.angle_alpha   90.00
_cell.angle_beta   90.00
_cell.angle_gamma   90.00
#
_symmetry.space_group_name_H-M   'P 1'
#
loop_
_entity.id
_entity.type
_entity.pdbx_description
1 polymer ?
#
loop_
_entity_poly.entity_id
_entity_poly.type
_entity_poly.pdbx_seq_one_letter_code
_entity_poly.pdbx_strand_id
1 'polypeptide(L)'
;MNRLLVIKEENHTVNPDMGLVIPVAYLDENGNYEKIDPSDFPNGGIFISKGFLNISQQFGYDELFILNEYYESNDDDWKINTRHQKHFGLGSKVERLDKSYFIPIIKSALPDIKTGFLGHDIDAPSAQFFIENEGYVYGPFKASKQDNNWQLSPLSTPSPLQLKQDHIARFDLKEIIANDFSYELIIKGEVRKYIKNLKDLSSLLFEQKDYISDTRLVSYFTKNGFGNGFSKNKSPLGKSEAQKLSQGIDEYVKKNKVLENSERLKRLKELLGEFLDSSPFGQEIVQEFLAESRDGRLYLDDYFSKNKDLLVKQKSKELEEVTRVQKSKLNKEISDLERLITNKKAELDSELKNVEYEKVRAREELERIKKQSAEDAHDLLLQKQQALTEKNA
;
A
#
# COMPACT_ATOMS: atom_id res chain seq x y z
N MET A 1 12.51 -19.85 24.50
CA MET A 1 12.00 -18.46 24.60
C MET A 1 11.31 -18.18 23.28
N ASN A 2 10.04 -17.80 23.31
CA ASN A 2 9.28 -17.59 22.08
C ASN A 2 9.78 -16.31 21.40
N ARG A 3 10.11 -16.43 20.10
CA ARG A 3 10.51 -15.29 19.28
C ARG A 3 9.27 -14.42 19.05
N LEU A 4 9.44 -13.11 18.90
CA LEU A 4 8.33 -12.19 18.70
C LEU A 4 8.34 -11.62 17.29
N LEU A 5 7.18 -11.62 16.65
CA LEU A 5 6.94 -10.83 15.46
C LEU A 5 6.61 -9.41 15.91
N VAL A 6 7.34 -8.43 15.40
CA VAL A 6 7.21 -7.03 15.80
C VAL A 6 7.19 -6.11 14.58
N ILE A 7 6.69 -4.89 14.78
CA ILE A 7 6.85 -3.77 13.84
C ILE A 7 7.52 -2.60 14.57
N LYS A 8 8.16 -1.69 13.83
CA LYS A 8 8.71 -0.47 14.43
C LYS A 8 7.63 0.59 14.60
N GLU A 9 7.68 1.30 15.70
CA GLU A 9 6.92 2.54 15.87
C GLU A 9 7.70 3.73 15.28
N GLU A 10 7.02 4.84 15.01
CA GLU A 10 7.71 6.08 14.65
C GLU A 10 8.63 6.51 15.81
N ASN A 11 9.86 6.91 15.47
CA ASN A 11 10.81 7.30 16.51
C ASN A 11 10.43 8.67 17.08
N HIS A 12 9.75 8.68 18.22
CA HIS A 12 9.41 9.89 18.96
C HIS A 12 10.46 10.28 20.00
N THR A 13 11.58 9.57 20.07
CA THR A 13 12.63 9.82 21.08
C THR A 13 13.69 10.80 20.55
N VAL A 14 14.27 11.60 21.45
CA VAL A 14 15.35 12.55 21.11
C VAL A 14 16.63 11.81 20.68
N ASN A 15 16.80 10.56 21.12
CA ASN A 15 17.95 9.74 20.77
C ASN A 15 17.59 8.79 19.62
N PRO A 16 18.17 8.95 18.41
CA PRO A 16 17.84 8.12 17.26
C PRO A 16 18.21 6.63 17.44
N ASP A 17 19.04 6.30 18.43
CA ASP A 17 19.45 4.92 18.72
C ASP A 17 18.51 4.19 19.71
N MET A 18 17.51 4.90 20.24
CA MET A 18 16.43 4.36 21.07
C MET A 18 15.10 4.45 20.32
N GLY A 19 14.16 3.59 20.69
CA GLY A 19 12.83 3.61 20.09
C GLY A 19 11.92 2.52 20.64
N LEU A 20 10.74 2.39 20.04
CA LEU A 20 9.72 1.43 20.44
C LEU A 20 9.42 0.48 19.29
N VAL A 21 9.18 -0.78 19.63
CA VAL A 21 8.65 -1.78 18.72
C VAL A 21 7.35 -2.34 19.29
N ILE A 22 6.37 -2.53 18.42
CA ILE A 22 5.05 -3.02 18.79
C ILE A 22 5.03 -4.52 18.51
N PRO A 23 4.79 -5.36 19.52
CA PRO A 23 4.71 -6.79 19.32
C PRO A 23 3.36 -7.16 18.71
N VAL A 24 3.37 -8.08 17.75
CA VAL A 24 2.23 -8.42 16.89
C VAL A 24 1.79 -9.88 17.03
N ALA A 25 2.74 -10.82 17.11
CA ALA A 25 2.46 -12.25 17.33
C ALA A 25 3.65 -12.95 17.99
N TYR A 26 3.40 -14.05 18.71
CA TYR A 26 4.44 -15.00 19.10
C TYR A 26 4.77 -15.94 17.94
N LEU A 27 6.04 -16.31 17.81
CA LEU A 27 6.54 -17.31 16.89
C LEU A 27 7.01 -18.52 17.71
N ASP A 28 6.36 -19.67 17.51
CA ASP A 28 6.78 -20.94 18.10
C ASP A 28 8.02 -21.51 17.37
N GLU A 29 8.64 -22.55 17.94
CA GLU A 29 9.81 -23.22 17.33
C GLU A 29 9.46 -24.00 16.04
N ASN A 30 8.17 -24.25 15.80
CA ASN A 30 7.65 -24.94 14.62
C ASN A 30 7.26 -23.98 13.48
N GLY A 31 7.37 -22.67 13.69
CA GLY A 31 6.97 -21.64 12.73
C GLY A 31 5.49 -21.25 12.76
N ASN A 32 4.71 -21.73 13.73
CA ASN A 32 3.34 -21.29 13.96
C ASN A 32 3.30 -19.96 14.71
N TYR A 33 2.22 -19.23 14.45
CA TYR A 33 2.02 -17.90 14.98
C TYR A 33 0.86 -17.87 15.97
N GLU A 34 1.13 -17.40 17.18
CA GLU A 34 0.12 -17.25 18.22
C GLU A 34 -0.18 -15.77 18.44
N LYS A 35 -1.45 -15.45 18.72
CA LYS A 35 -1.85 -14.09 19.07
C LYS A 35 -1.26 -13.72 20.43
N ILE A 36 -0.84 -12.47 20.56
CA ILE A 36 -0.37 -11.91 21.82
C ILE A 36 -1.58 -11.64 22.71
N ASP A 37 -1.48 -12.00 24.00
CA ASP A 37 -2.41 -11.52 25.01
C ASP A 37 -2.07 -10.05 25.33
N PRO A 38 -3.03 -9.11 25.26
CA PRO A 38 -2.81 -7.73 25.68
C PRO A 38 -2.20 -7.58 27.09
N SER A 39 -2.41 -8.55 27.96
CA SER A 39 -1.87 -8.60 29.32
C SER A 39 -0.35 -8.81 29.37
N ASP A 40 0.24 -9.43 28.33
CA ASP A 40 1.68 -9.66 28.24
C ASP A 40 2.43 -8.35 27.98
N PHE A 41 1.82 -7.42 27.24
CA PHE A 41 2.38 -6.11 26.91
C PHE A 41 1.41 -4.99 27.31
N PRO A 42 1.29 -4.69 28.62
CA PRO A 42 0.23 -3.82 29.14
C PRO A 42 0.28 -2.37 28.62
N ASN A 43 1.47 -1.89 28.24
CA ASN A 43 1.67 -0.56 27.66
C ASN A 43 1.92 -0.61 26.13
N GLY A 44 1.63 -1.75 25.50
CA GLY A 44 1.55 -1.93 24.05
C GLY A 44 2.88 -2.02 23.29
N GLY A 45 4.03 -1.91 23.96
CA GLY A 45 5.32 -1.88 23.28
C GLY A 45 6.47 -2.54 24.03
N ILE A 46 7.58 -2.70 23.31
CA ILE A 46 8.88 -3.10 23.83
C ILE A 46 9.87 -1.98 23.55
N PHE A 47 10.56 -1.53 24.59
CA PHE A 47 11.54 -0.46 24.46
C PHE A 47 12.88 -0.98 23.95
N ILE A 48 13.35 -0.47 22.82
CA ILE A 48 14.69 -0.77 22.31
C ILE A 48 15.67 0.24 22.90
N SER A 49 16.52 -0.23 23.79
CA SER A 49 17.45 0.62 24.54
C SER A 49 18.69 1.03 23.76
N LYS A 50 19.07 0.27 22.74
CA LYS A 50 20.23 0.52 21.86
C LYS A 50 20.06 -0.16 20.51
N GLY A 51 20.57 0.46 19.44
CA GLY A 51 20.58 -0.11 18.09
C GLY A 51 19.29 0.09 17.30
N PHE A 52 18.39 0.98 17.76
CA PHE A 52 17.14 1.27 17.04
C PHE A 52 17.37 1.95 15.69
N LEU A 53 18.48 2.69 15.54
CA LEU A 53 18.85 3.29 14.26
C LEU A 53 19.06 2.23 13.17
N ASN A 54 19.67 1.10 13.52
CA ASN A 54 19.88 -0.01 12.60
C ASN A 54 18.55 -0.63 12.19
N ILE A 55 17.61 -0.81 13.14
CA ILE A 55 16.25 -1.27 12.82
C ILE A 55 15.58 -0.29 11.85
N SER A 56 15.66 1.00 12.14
CA SER A 56 15.02 2.05 11.33
C SER A 56 15.55 2.11 9.90
N GLN A 57 16.83 1.82 9.69
CA GLN A 57 17.46 1.75 8.36
C GLN A 57 17.15 0.43 7.64
N GLN A 58 17.03 -0.67 8.37
CA GLN A 58 16.80 -1.99 7.78
C GLN A 58 15.32 -2.23 7.44
N PHE A 59 14.40 -1.75 8.25
CA PHE A 59 12.98 -2.08 8.15
C PHE A 59 12.12 -0.84 7.85
N GLY A 60 11.13 -1.00 6.98
CA GLY A 60 10.09 0.00 6.72
C GLY A 60 9.15 0.22 7.92
N TYR A 61 8.31 1.27 7.87
CA TYR A 61 7.39 1.63 8.98
C TYR A 61 6.33 0.57 9.30
N ASP A 62 5.99 -0.25 8.32
CA ASP A 62 4.98 -1.30 8.41
C ASP A 62 5.54 -2.67 7.99
N GLU A 63 6.87 -2.81 8.01
CA GLU A 63 7.55 -4.08 7.73
C GLU A 63 7.65 -4.91 9.00
N LEU A 64 7.14 -6.15 8.94
CA LEU A 64 7.25 -7.12 10.02
C LEU A 64 8.69 -7.64 10.12
N PHE A 65 9.20 -7.77 11.34
CA PHE A 65 10.50 -8.40 11.62
C PHE A 65 10.46 -9.21 12.91
N ILE A 66 11.47 -10.05 13.12
CA ILE A 66 11.55 -10.91 14.32
C ILE A 66 12.43 -10.24 15.37
N LEU A 67 11.94 -10.18 16.59
CA LEU A 67 12.72 -9.89 17.80
C LEU A 67 13.02 -11.22 18.50
N ASN A 68 14.29 -11.61 18.50
CA ASN A 68 14.73 -12.91 19.03
C ASN A 68 14.81 -12.93 20.55
N GLU A 69 15.14 -11.80 21.18
CA GLU A 69 15.30 -11.69 22.63
C GLU A 69 14.75 -10.35 23.14
N TYR A 70 14.05 -10.42 24.26
CA TYR A 70 13.58 -9.29 25.04
C TYR A 70 13.62 -9.66 26.53
N TYR A 71 13.64 -8.64 27.38
CA TYR A 71 13.85 -8.77 28.82
C TYR A 71 12.78 -7.97 29.55
N GLU A 72 12.34 -8.47 30.70
CA GLU A 72 11.47 -7.71 31.60
C GLU A 72 12.31 -6.68 32.37
N SER A 73 11.77 -5.47 32.50
CA SER A 73 12.38 -4.44 33.33
C SER A 73 12.29 -4.86 34.80
N ASN A 74 13.38 -4.68 35.54
CA ASN A 74 13.37 -4.84 37.00
C ASN A 74 12.63 -3.71 37.72
N ASP A 75 12.32 -2.63 36.99
CA ASP A 75 11.62 -1.47 37.52
C ASP A 75 10.11 -1.55 37.22
N ASP A 76 9.31 -1.21 38.22
CA ASP A 76 7.84 -1.23 38.16
C ASP A 76 7.25 0.11 37.68
N ASP A 77 8.09 1.05 37.25
CA ASP A 77 7.70 2.36 36.71
C ASP A 77 6.64 2.29 35.59
N TRP A 78 6.60 1.20 34.82
CA TRP A 78 5.58 0.94 33.80
C TRP A 78 4.16 0.79 34.37
N LYS A 79 4.01 0.38 35.63
CA LYS A 79 2.71 0.26 36.31
C LYS A 79 2.11 1.62 36.64
N ILE A 80 2.97 2.61 36.87
CA ILE A 80 2.59 3.96 37.29
C ILE A 80 2.51 4.89 36.07
N ASN A 81 3.40 4.69 35.09
CA ASN A 81 3.52 5.53 33.92
C ASN A 81 3.37 4.71 32.64
N THR A 82 2.27 4.95 31.93
CA THR A 82 1.91 4.29 30.66
C THR A 82 2.91 4.55 29.52
N ARG A 83 3.84 5.50 29.69
CA ARG A 83 4.92 5.76 28.73
C ARG A 83 6.11 4.81 28.88
N HIS A 84 6.27 4.17 30.04
CA HIS A 84 7.35 3.20 30.26
C HIS A 84 6.89 1.82 29.89
N GLN A 85 7.75 1.06 29.23
CA GLN A 85 7.41 -0.30 28.81
C GLN A 85 7.86 -1.31 29.86
N LYS A 86 7.02 -2.33 30.08
CA LYS A 86 7.37 -3.48 30.93
C LYS A 86 8.59 -4.23 30.40
N HIS A 87 8.72 -4.29 29.08
CA HIS A 87 9.75 -5.04 28.40
C HIS A 87 10.73 -4.12 27.64
N PHE A 88 12.00 -4.51 27.62
CA PHE A 88 13.03 -3.88 26.82
C PHE A 88 13.81 -4.89 25.98
N GLY A 89 14.41 -4.43 24.87
CA GLY A 89 15.18 -5.25 23.95
C GLY A 89 16.38 -4.51 23.36
N LEU A 90 17.16 -5.22 22.55
CA LEU A 90 18.34 -4.71 21.87
C LEU A 90 18.18 -4.83 20.36
N GLY A 91 18.56 -3.79 19.62
CA GLY A 91 18.50 -3.79 18.16
C GLY A 91 19.46 -4.76 17.48
N SER A 92 20.43 -5.34 18.20
CA SER A 92 21.28 -6.43 17.70
C SER A 92 20.59 -7.79 17.71
N LYS A 93 19.42 -7.91 18.35
CA LYS A 93 18.66 -9.15 18.51
C LYS A 93 17.45 -9.22 17.58
N VAL A 94 17.52 -8.52 16.44
CA VAL A 94 16.47 -8.54 15.42
C VAL A 94 16.90 -9.34 14.19
N GLU A 95 15.93 -9.88 13.47
CA GLU A 95 16.15 -10.68 12.28
C GLU A 95 15.07 -10.38 11.23
N ARG A 96 15.47 -10.38 9.95
CA ARG A 96 14.52 -10.26 8.84
C ARG A 96 13.70 -11.53 8.71
N LEU A 97 12.41 -11.39 8.42
CA LEU A 97 11.62 -12.55 8.00
C LEU A 97 12.16 -13.09 6.67
N ASP A 98 12.07 -14.41 6.52
CA ASP A 98 12.25 -15.03 5.22
C ASP A 98 11.16 -14.49 4.28
N LYS A 99 11.56 -14.14 3.07
CA LYS A 99 10.70 -13.56 2.03
C LYS A 99 9.46 -14.43 1.78
N SER A 100 9.56 -15.74 2.01
CA SER A 100 8.46 -16.68 1.78
C SER A 100 7.33 -16.59 2.81
N TYR A 101 7.54 -15.91 3.94
CA TYR A 101 6.60 -15.84 5.05
C TYR A 101 5.96 -14.45 5.19
N PHE A 102 4.75 -14.42 5.77
CA PHE A 102 3.98 -13.21 6.07
C PHE A 102 3.94 -12.20 4.93
N ILE A 103 3.45 -12.67 3.79
CA ILE A 103 3.33 -11.81 2.61
C ILE A 103 2.02 -11.04 2.71
N PRO A 104 2.04 -9.70 2.68
CA PRO A 104 0.84 -8.90 2.83
C PRO A 104 -0.15 -9.13 1.68
N ILE A 105 -1.44 -9.13 2.02
CA ILE A 105 -2.57 -9.15 1.10
C ILE A 105 -3.26 -7.79 1.18
N ILE A 106 -3.28 -7.07 0.06
CA ILE A 106 -3.89 -5.74 -0.06
C ILE A 106 -5.23 -5.85 -0.74
N LYS A 107 -6.26 -5.26 -0.16
CA LYS A 107 -7.56 -5.16 -0.81
C LYS A 107 -7.55 -4.00 -1.80
N SER A 108 -7.60 -4.30 -3.09
CA SER A 108 -7.55 -3.31 -4.17
C SER A 108 -8.16 -3.86 -5.44
N ALA A 109 -8.61 -2.97 -6.32
CA ALA A 109 -8.77 -3.32 -7.72
C ALA A 109 -7.42 -3.77 -8.31
N LEU A 110 -7.45 -4.80 -9.15
CA LEU A 110 -6.28 -5.19 -9.95
C LEU A 110 -5.90 -4.04 -10.88
N PRO A 111 -4.62 -3.64 -10.95
CA PRO A 111 -4.20 -2.56 -11.85
C PRO A 111 -4.36 -2.98 -13.30
N ASP A 112 -4.47 -2.03 -14.22
CA ASP A 112 -4.52 -2.36 -15.65
C ASP A 112 -3.23 -3.10 -16.05
N ILE A 113 -3.37 -4.26 -16.71
CA ILE A 113 -2.26 -5.08 -17.20
C ILE A 113 -1.41 -4.28 -18.19
N LYS A 114 -2.00 -3.31 -18.91
CA LYS A 114 -1.30 -2.44 -19.88
C LYS A 114 -0.21 -1.62 -19.20
N THR A 115 -0.58 -0.89 -18.15
CA THR A 115 0.27 0.11 -17.50
C THR A 115 0.94 -0.39 -16.22
N GLY A 116 0.26 -1.27 -15.48
CA GLY A 116 0.67 -1.77 -14.18
C GLY A 116 0.57 -0.74 -13.05
N PHE A 117 -0.04 0.43 -13.27
CA PHE A 117 -0.13 1.46 -12.23
C PHE A 117 -1.20 1.13 -11.20
N LEU A 118 -0.82 1.16 -9.93
CA LEU A 118 -1.73 1.12 -8.78
C LEU A 118 -2.26 2.54 -8.52
N GLY A 119 -3.51 2.65 -8.07
CA GLY A 119 -4.14 3.93 -7.74
C GLY A 119 -3.37 4.71 -6.66
N HIS A 120 -3.52 6.04 -6.65
CA HIS A 120 -2.79 6.96 -5.78
C HIS A 120 -3.07 6.76 -4.27
N ASP A 121 -4.15 6.08 -3.91
CA ASP A 121 -4.63 5.95 -2.52
C ASP A 121 -4.02 4.75 -1.78
N ILE A 122 -3.17 3.95 -2.43
CA ILE A 122 -2.67 2.70 -1.86
C ILE A 122 -1.15 2.76 -1.75
N ASP A 123 -0.65 2.66 -0.52
CA ASP A 123 0.78 2.52 -0.28
C ASP A 123 1.19 1.05 -0.45
N ALA A 124 1.98 0.77 -1.48
CA ALA A 124 2.39 -0.58 -1.79
C ALA A 124 3.59 -0.99 -0.91
N PRO A 125 3.59 -2.18 -0.30
CA PRO A 125 4.73 -2.71 0.43
C PRO A 125 5.98 -2.73 -0.44
N SER A 126 7.13 -2.43 0.18
CA SER A 126 8.44 -2.52 -0.45
C SER A 126 8.82 -3.97 -0.81
N ALA A 127 8.27 -4.92 -0.05
CA ALA A 127 8.40 -6.35 -0.25
C ALA A 127 7.40 -6.88 -1.30
N GLN A 128 7.43 -8.19 -1.53
CA GLN A 128 6.40 -8.83 -2.35
C GLN A 128 5.06 -8.81 -1.64
N PHE A 129 3.95 -8.81 -2.40
CA PHE A 129 2.60 -8.80 -1.85
C PHE A 129 1.57 -9.42 -2.80
N PHE A 130 0.37 -9.68 -2.29
CA PHE A 130 -0.78 -10.15 -3.06
C PHE A 130 -1.91 -9.12 -3.04
N ILE A 131 -2.81 -9.20 -4.02
CA ILE A 131 -3.99 -8.34 -4.12
C ILE A 131 -5.25 -9.20 -4.00
N GLU A 132 -6.12 -8.85 -3.06
CA GLU A 132 -7.47 -9.40 -2.94
C GLU A 132 -8.43 -8.56 -3.79
N ASN A 133 -9.05 -9.18 -4.79
CA ASN A 133 -10.06 -8.56 -5.65
C ASN A 133 -11.20 -9.55 -5.96
N GLU A 134 -12.45 -9.13 -5.74
CA GLU A 134 -13.67 -9.89 -6.08
C GLU A 134 -13.67 -11.37 -5.64
N GLY A 135 -13.12 -11.66 -4.45
CA GLY A 135 -13.08 -13.02 -3.89
C GLY A 135 -11.92 -13.89 -4.37
N TYR A 136 -10.97 -13.33 -5.12
CA TYR A 136 -9.74 -14.00 -5.53
C TYR A 136 -8.51 -13.26 -4.99
N VAL A 137 -7.42 -14.00 -4.80
CA VAL A 137 -6.12 -13.47 -4.39
C VAL A 137 -5.13 -13.64 -5.55
N TYR A 138 -4.52 -12.54 -5.96
CA TYR A 138 -3.63 -12.44 -7.12
C TYR A 138 -2.22 -12.07 -6.69
N GLY A 139 -1.20 -12.71 -7.25
CA GLY A 139 0.20 -12.35 -6.99
C GLY A 139 1.15 -13.53 -7.16
N PRO A 140 2.39 -13.46 -6.68
CA PRO A 140 3.00 -12.33 -5.96
C PRO A 140 3.38 -11.19 -6.90
N PHE A 141 3.13 -9.96 -6.45
CA PHE A 141 3.55 -8.72 -7.10
C PHE A 141 4.74 -8.10 -6.37
N LYS A 142 5.49 -7.28 -7.10
CA LYS A 142 6.47 -6.34 -6.56
C LYS A 142 6.16 -4.94 -7.06
N ALA A 143 6.08 -3.98 -6.15
CA ALA A 143 5.92 -2.58 -6.49
C ALA A 143 7.28 -1.90 -6.69
N SER A 144 7.34 -1.01 -7.68
CA SER A 144 8.42 -0.05 -7.86
C SER A 144 7.82 1.34 -7.97
N LYS A 145 8.35 2.30 -7.20
CA LYS A 145 7.92 3.69 -7.28
C LYS A 145 8.53 4.33 -8.52
N GLN A 146 7.69 4.76 -9.46
CA GLN A 146 8.08 5.64 -10.57
C GLN A 146 7.41 7.00 -10.35
N ASP A 147 8.23 8.02 -10.13
CA ASP A 147 7.82 9.38 -9.77
C ASP A 147 6.90 9.40 -8.53
N ASN A 148 5.60 9.54 -8.78
CA ASN A 148 4.56 9.64 -7.75
C ASN A 148 3.55 8.47 -7.78
N ASN A 149 3.77 7.48 -8.66
CA ASN A 149 2.88 6.32 -8.84
C ASN A 149 3.61 5.01 -8.56
N TRP A 150 2.88 4.06 -8.00
CA TRP A 150 3.37 2.70 -7.81
C TRP A 150 3.12 1.90 -9.09
N GLN A 151 4.18 1.41 -9.71
CA GLN A 151 4.09 0.45 -10.81
C GLN A 151 4.27 -0.96 -10.28
N LEU A 152 3.30 -1.83 -10.58
CA LEU A 152 3.31 -3.23 -10.21
C LEU A 152 3.92 -4.08 -11.32
N SER A 153 4.73 -5.03 -10.89
CA SER A 153 5.32 -6.03 -11.76
C SER A 153 5.19 -7.41 -11.12
N PRO A 154 4.99 -8.48 -11.91
CA PRO A 154 5.06 -9.84 -11.41
C PRO A 154 6.44 -10.12 -10.81
N LEU A 155 6.47 -10.92 -9.75
CA LEU A 155 7.73 -11.32 -9.14
C LEU A 155 8.57 -12.11 -10.16
N SER A 156 9.73 -11.56 -10.52
CA SER A 156 10.62 -12.17 -11.52
C SER A 156 11.62 -13.17 -10.92
N THR A 157 11.70 -13.25 -9.59
CA THR A 157 12.57 -14.21 -8.88
C THR A 157 11.85 -15.54 -8.68
N PRO A 158 12.58 -16.68 -8.74
CA PRO A 158 11.99 -17.98 -8.47
C PRO A 158 11.36 -17.99 -7.07
N SER A 159 10.05 -18.20 -7.03
CA SER A 159 9.27 -18.38 -5.81
C SER A 159 8.89 -19.85 -5.65
N PRO A 160 8.50 -20.28 -4.44
CA PRO A 160 7.97 -21.63 -4.21
C PRO A 160 6.79 -22.01 -5.13
N LEU A 161 6.08 -21.02 -5.67
CA LEU A 161 4.97 -21.20 -6.60
C LEU A 161 5.41 -21.62 -8.03
N GLN A 162 6.72 -21.66 -8.32
CA GLN A 162 7.28 -22.08 -9.61
C GLN A 162 6.61 -21.40 -10.82
N LEU A 163 6.26 -20.12 -10.67
CA LEU A 163 5.57 -19.37 -11.71
C LEU A 163 6.47 -19.14 -12.92
N LYS A 164 5.88 -19.22 -14.12
CA LYS A 164 6.54 -18.80 -15.36
C LYS A 164 6.86 -17.30 -15.29
N GLN A 165 7.87 -16.88 -16.04
CA GLN A 165 8.26 -15.46 -16.10
C GLN A 165 7.06 -14.58 -16.51
N ASP A 166 6.87 -13.49 -15.77
CA ASP A 166 5.78 -12.52 -15.94
C ASP A 166 4.37 -13.08 -15.69
N HIS A 167 4.24 -14.25 -15.07
CA HIS A 167 2.95 -14.79 -14.63
C HIS A 167 2.71 -14.54 -13.15
N ILE A 168 1.44 -14.44 -12.79
CA ILE A 168 0.95 -14.40 -11.42
C ILE A 168 0.04 -15.60 -11.16
N ALA A 169 -0.01 -16.04 -9.91
CA ALA A 169 -0.99 -17.00 -9.44
C ALA A 169 -2.32 -16.30 -9.12
N ARG A 170 -3.42 -16.99 -9.41
CA ARG A 170 -4.78 -16.68 -8.95
C ARG A 170 -5.24 -17.82 -8.07
N PHE A 171 -5.61 -17.49 -6.84
CA PHE A 171 -6.16 -18.41 -5.83
C PHE A 171 -7.59 -17.99 -5.48
N ASP A 172 -8.45 -18.96 -5.18
CA ASP A 172 -9.75 -18.68 -4.55
C ASP A 172 -9.53 -18.32 -3.06
N LEU A 173 -10.04 -17.16 -2.64
CA LEU A 173 -9.90 -16.71 -1.24
C LEU A 173 -10.51 -17.72 -0.26
N LYS A 174 -11.58 -18.43 -0.66
CA LYS A 174 -12.23 -19.43 0.20
C LYS A 174 -11.32 -20.60 0.50
N GLU A 175 -10.52 -21.04 -0.47
CA GLU A 175 -9.59 -22.15 -0.29
C GLU A 175 -8.42 -21.76 0.64
N ILE A 176 -7.93 -20.53 0.52
CA ILE A 176 -6.88 -20.00 1.40
C ILE A 176 -7.36 -19.98 2.86
N ILE A 177 -8.59 -19.51 3.08
CA ILE A 177 -9.18 -19.42 4.42
C ILE A 177 -9.50 -20.82 4.96
N ALA A 178 -10.08 -21.70 4.14
CA ALA A 178 -10.46 -23.06 4.55
C ALA A 178 -9.26 -23.91 4.99
N ASN A 179 -8.09 -23.70 4.36
CA ASN A 179 -6.85 -24.40 4.70
C ASN A 179 -5.97 -23.65 5.71
N ASP A 180 -6.47 -22.54 6.30
CA ASP A 180 -5.76 -21.74 7.29
C ASP A 180 -4.38 -21.23 6.81
N PHE A 181 -4.29 -20.86 5.52
CA PHE A 181 -3.06 -20.30 4.92
C PHE A 181 -2.97 -18.77 4.98
N SER A 182 -4.06 -18.10 5.39
CA SER A 182 -4.08 -16.67 5.70
C SER A 182 -4.04 -16.42 7.20
N TYR A 183 -3.46 -15.28 7.58
CA TYR A 183 -3.46 -14.80 8.96
C TYR A 183 -3.87 -13.33 9.00
N GLU A 184 -4.75 -12.98 9.94
CA GLU A 184 -5.21 -11.61 10.14
C GLU A 184 -4.56 -11.02 11.39
N LEU A 185 -3.92 -9.87 11.22
CA LEU A 185 -3.23 -9.14 12.27
C LEU A 185 -3.85 -7.75 12.40
N ILE A 186 -4.10 -7.34 13.64
CA ILE A 186 -4.51 -5.96 13.93
C ILE A 186 -3.23 -5.17 14.17
N ILE A 187 -2.87 -4.30 13.24
CA ILE A 187 -1.68 -3.47 13.31
C ILE A 187 -2.13 -2.02 13.40
N LYS A 188 -1.78 -1.33 14.49
CA LYS A 188 -2.16 0.08 14.73
C LYS A 188 -3.67 0.36 14.59
N GLY A 189 -4.52 -0.62 14.92
CA GLY A 189 -5.98 -0.53 14.80
C GLY A 189 -6.55 -0.92 13.43
N GLU A 190 -5.72 -1.20 12.43
CA GLU A 190 -6.14 -1.68 11.12
C GLU A 190 -6.02 -3.21 11.02
N VAL A 191 -7.04 -3.86 10.48
CA VAL A 191 -6.98 -5.30 10.17
C VAL A 191 -6.20 -5.49 8.87
N ARG A 192 -5.03 -6.11 8.97
CA ARG A 192 -4.16 -6.44 7.83
C ARG A 192 -4.11 -7.95 7.66
N LYS A 193 -4.25 -8.41 6.42
CA LYS A 193 -4.21 -9.82 6.07
C LYS A 193 -2.86 -10.19 5.48
N TYR A 194 -2.39 -11.38 5.80
CA TYR A 194 -1.11 -11.90 5.33
C TYR A 194 -1.25 -13.36 4.93
N ILE A 195 -0.42 -13.80 3.97
CA ILE A 195 -0.20 -15.22 3.67
C ILE A 195 0.90 -15.72 4.59
N LYS A 196 0.63 -16.81 5.33
CA LYS A 196 1.59 -17.38 6.29
C LYS A 196 2.88 -17.81 5.60
N ASN A 197 2.77 -18.61 4.54
CA ASN A 197 3.91 -19.19 3.83
C ASN A 197 3.58 -19.51 2.37
N LEU A 198 4.46 -19.13 1.44
CA LEU A 198 4.33 -19.46 0.01
C LEU A 198 4.45 -20.94 -0.30
N LYS A 199 5.21 -21.71 0.49
CA LYS A 199 5.39 -23.15 0.26
C LYS A 199 4.11 -23.92 0.56
N ASP A 200 3.39 -23.51 1.60
CA ASP A 200 2.11 -24.13 1.95
C ASP A 200 1.05 -23.71 0.94
N LEU A 201 1.07 -22.43 0.53
CA LEU A 201 0.21 -21.92 -0.55
C LEU A 201 0.45 -22.64 -1.89
N SER A 202 1.68 -23.08 -2.19
CA SER A 202 1.97 -23.79 -3.44
C SER A 202 1.36 -25.20 -3.52
N SER A 203 0.85 -25.73 -2.39
CA SER A 203 0.11 -27.00 -2.38
C SER A 203 -1.32 -26.85 -2.89
N LEU A 204 -1.88 -25.63 -2.90
CA LEU A 204 -3.20 -25.36 -3.45
C LEU A 204 -3.20 -25.42 -4.97
N LEU A 205 -4.38 -25.71 -5.53
CA LEU A 205 -4.61 -25.54 -6.95
C LEU A 205 -4.70 -24.04 -7.25
N PHE A 206 -3.88 -23.57 -8.19
CA PHE A 206 -3.91 -22.18 -8.62
C PHE A 206 -3.82 -22.08 -10.13
N GLU A 207 -4.45 -21.04 -10.67
CA GLU A 207 -4.35 -20.70 -12.07
C GLU A 207 -3.16 -19.76 -12.29
N GLN A 208 -2.39 -19.99 -13.35
CA GLN A 208 -1.33 -19.06 -13.78
C GLN A 208 -1.91 -18.09 -14.80
N LYS A 209 -1.92 -16.81 -14.46
CA LYS A 209 -2.34 -15.74 -15.35
C LYS A 209 -1.14 -14.95 -15.85
N ASP A 210 -1.07 -14.73 -17.15
CA ASP A 210 -0.04 -13.89 -17.75
C ASP A 210 -0.30 -12.41 -17.41
N TYR A 211 0.68 -11.76 -16.81
CA TYR A 211 0.58 -10.38 -16.32
C TYR A 211 1.77 -9.53 -16.76
N ILE A 212 2.22 -9.76 -17.99
CA ILE A 212 3.25 -8.94 -18.62
C ILE A 212 2.71 -7.54 -18.96
N SER A 213 3.45 -6.49 -18.58
CA SER A 213 3.13 -5.11 -18.97
C SER A 213 3.42 -4.88 -20.45
N ASP A 214 2.78 -3.88 -21.07
CA ASP A 214 2.98 -3.59 -22.49
C ASP A 214 4.44 -3.24 -22.82
N THR A 215 5.09 -2.47 -21.94
CA THR A 215 6.51 -2.11 -22.05
C THR A 215 7.44 -3.33 -21.99
N ARG A 216 7.13 -4.28 -21.10
CA ARG A 216 7.89 -5.54 -20.97
C ARG A 216 7.55 -6.52 -22.08
N LEU A 217 6.32 -6.52 -22.59
CA LEU A 217 5.88 -7.33 -23.72
C LEU A 217 6.69 -6.96 -24.97
N VAL A 218 6.78 -5.67 -25.28
CA VAL A 218 7.61 -5.19 -26.38
C VAL A 218 9.07 -5.58 -26.17
N SER A 219 9.61 -5.38 -24.97
CA SER A 219 10.98 -5.77 -24.62
C SER A 219 11.24 -7.28 -24.71
N TYR A 220 10.24 -8.11 -24.41
CA TYR A 220 10.33 -9.56 -24.48
C TYR A 220 10.45 -10.04 -25.93
N PHE A 221 9.62 -9.49 -26.82
CA PHE A 221 9.70 -9.82 -28.25
C PHE A 221 10.97 -9.26 -28.89
N THR A 222 11.39 -8.03 -28.59
CA THR A 222 12.66 -7.50 -29.14
C THR A 222 13.89 -8.31 -28.72
N LYS A 223 13.94 -8.81 -27.48
CA LYS A 223 15.03 -9.69 -27.00
C LYS A 223 15.06 -11.07 -27.67
N ASN A 224 13.92 -11.59 -28.10
CA ASN A 224 13.81 -12.89 -28.78
C ASN A 224 14.17 -12.82 -30.28
N GLY A 225 14.85 -11.75 -30.72
CA GLY A 225 15.35 -11.59 -32.09
C GLY A 225 14.36 -10.92 -33.04
N PHE A 226 13.24 -10.38 -32.54
CA PHE A 226 12.37 -9.53 -33.35
C PHE A 226 13.04 -8.16 -33.49
N GLY A 227 13.57 -7.87 -34.68
CA GLY A 227 14.23 -6.59 -35.01
C GLY A 227 15.71 -6.51 -34.61
N ASN A 228 16.54 -7.41 -35.13
CA ASN A 228 18.01 -7.25 -35.10
C ASN A 228 18.41 -5.91 -35.73
N GLY A 229 18.54 -4.87 -34.90
CA GLY A 229 18.68 -3.48 -35.29
C GLY A 229 18.44 -2.49 -34.15
N PHE A 230 17.78 -2.94 -33.06
CA PHE A 230 17.68 -2.17 -31.82
C PHE A 230 19.08 -1.98 -31.20
N SER A 231 19.71 -0.83 -31.46
CA SER A 231 20.85 -0.37 -30.68
C SER A 231 20.41 -0.32 -29.22
N LYS A 232 21.15 -1.03 -28.36
CA LYS A 232 20.84 -1.23 -26.93
C LYS A 232 20.61 0.05 -26.13
N ASN A 233 20.86 1.23 -26.68
CA ASN A 233 20.76 2.52 -26.01
C ASN A 233 20.41 3.65 -27.00
N LYS A 234 19.13 3.83 -27.39
CA LYS A 234 18.51 5.15 -27.63
C LYS A 234 17.11 5.01 -28.28
N SER A 235 16.19 5.80 -27.72
CA SER A 235 14.93 6.29 -28.29
C SER A 235 13.68 5.38 -28.21
N PRO A 236 12.50 5.98 -27.90
CA PRO A 236 11.21 5.30 -27.93
C PRO A 236 10.90 4.86 -29.37
N LEU A 237 10.21 3.72 -29.51
CA LEU A 237 9.87 3.13 -30.80
C LEU A 237 9.18 4.13 -31.73
N GLY A 238 9.86 4.57 -32.78
CA GLY A 238 9.23 5.38 -33.83
C GLY A 238 8.27 4.54 -34.69
N LYS A 239 7.31 5.17 -35.39
CA LYS A 239 6.32 4.48 -36.25
C LYS A 239 6.95 3.56 -37.31
N SER A 240 8.13 3.93 -37.84
CA SER A 240 8.92 3.11 -38.77
C SER A 240 9.49 1.84 -38.11
N GLU A 241 9.90 1.93 -36.85
CA GLU A 241 10.39 0.80 -36.06
C GLU A 241 9.24 -0.10 -35.62
N ALA A 242 8.08 0.49 -35.27
CA ALA A 242 6.85 -0.24 -35.00
C ALA A 242 6.33 -0.99 -36.24
N GLN A 243 6.45 -0.41 -37.44
CA GLN A 243 6.14 -1.09 -38.71
C GLN A 243 7.13 -2.23 -39.01
N LYS A 244 8.44 -2.02 -38.81
CA LYS A 244 9.45 -3.08 -38.95
C LYS A 244 9.26 -4.20 -37.93
N LEU A 245 8.85 -3.86 -36.71
CA LEU A 245 8.54 -4.83 -35.67
C LEU A 245 7.28 -5.63 -36.04
N SER A 246 6.22 -4.96 -36.53
CA SER A 246 5.00 -5.62 -37.02
C SER A 246 5.30 -6.58 -38.18
N GLN A 247 6.08 -6.14 -39.18
CA GLN A 247 6.52 -6.97 -40.31
C GLN A 247 7.40 -8.13 -39.84
N GLY A 248 8.37 -7.87 -38.95
CA GLY A 248 9.21 -8.92 -38.37
C GLY A 248 8.42 -9.93 -37.53
N ILE A 249 7.34 -9.49 -36.88
CA ILE A 249 6.40 -10.36 -36.18
C ILE A 249 5.66 -11.26 -37.16
N ASP A 250 5.10 -10.70 -38.24
CA ASP A 250 4.37 -11.47 -39.24
C ASP A 250 5.26 -12.46 -39.99
N GLU A 251 6.52 -12.11 -40.28
CA GLU A 251 7.49 -13.04 -40.87
C GLU A 251 7.87 -14.19 -39.93
N TYR A 252 8.01 -13.90 -38.63
CA TYR A 252 8.35 -14.91 -37.63
C TYR A 252 7.16 -15.83 -37.32
N VAL A 253 5.94 -15.30 -37.28
CA VAL A 253 4.70 -16.09 -37.16
C VAL A 253 4.56 -17.07 -38.33
N LYS A 254 4.86 -16.63 -39.55
CA LYS A 254 4.89 -17.49 -40.74
C LYS A 254 5.94 -18.60 -40.65
N LYS A 255 7.08 -18.34 -39.99
CA LYS A 255 8.17 -19.32 -39.78
C LYS A 255 7.94 -20.25 -38.59
N ASN A 256 7.30 -19.77 -37.52
CA ASN A 256 7.05 -20.49 -36.27
C ASN A 256 5.55 -20.51 -35.94
N LYS A 257 4.83 -21.48 -36.52
CA LYS A 257 3.38 -21.72 -36.35
C LYS A 257 2.90 -21.90 -34.90
N VAL A 258 3.82 -22.07 -33.94
CA VAL A 258 3.51 -22.34 -32.52
C VAL A 258 3.17 -21.06 -31.73
N LEU A 259 3.61 -19.89 -32.19
CA LEU A 259 3.43 -18.61 -31.47
C LEU A 259 2.20 -17.80 -31.93
N GLU A 260 1.60 -18.19 -33.04
CA GLU A 260 0.44 -17.55 -33.68
C GLU A 260 -0.78 -17.48 -32.74
N ASN A 261 -0.86 -18.41 -31.77
CA ASN A 261 -1.96 -18.51 -30.80
C ASN A 261 -1.64 -17.97 -29.39
N SER A 262 -0.49 -17.33 -29.18
CA SER A 262 -0.21 -16.74 -27.86
C SER A 262 -1.03 -15.45 -27.67
N GLU A 263 -1.76 -15.33 -26.55
CA GLU A 263 -2.45 -14.08 -26.16
C GLU A 263 -1.49 -12.89 -26.18
N ARG A 264 -0.23 -13.11 -25.78
CA ARG A 264 0.87 -12.13 -25.88
C ARG A 264 1.04 -11.53 -27.27
N LEU A 265 0.95 -12.34 -28.32
CA LEU A 265 1.15 -11.89 -29.71
C LEU A 265 -0.07 -11.11 -30.23
N LYS A 266 -1.28 -11.53 -29.87
CA LYS A 266 -2.51 -10.78 -30.18
C LYS A 266 -2.48 -9.39 -29.55
N ARG A 267 -2.16 -9.32 -28.26
CA ARG A 267 -2.03 -8.06 -27.52
C ARG A 267 -0.93 -7.16 -28.09
N LEU A 268 0.21 -7.72 -28.50
CA LEU A 268 1.26 -6.94 -29.15
C LEU A 268 0.81 -6.39 -30.52
N LYS A 269 0.07 -7.18 -31.31
CA LYS A 269 -0.49 -6.74 -32.60
C LYS A 269 -1.52 -5.63 -32.42
N GLU A 270 -2.41 -5.76 -31.44
CA GLU A 270 -3.37 -4.71 -31.07
C GLU A 270 -2.66 -3.44 -30.62
N LEU A 271 -1.64 -3.56 -29.77
CA LEU A 271 -0.86 -2.41 -29.30
C LEU A 271 -0.11 -1.71 -30.44
N LEU A 272 0.50 -2.47 -31.35
CA LEU A 272 1.14 -1.90 -32.53
C LEU A 272 0.10 -1.28 -33.46
N GLY A 273 -1.07 -1.88 -33.62
CA GLY A 273 -2.19 -1.32 -34.37
C GLY A 273 -2.64 0.03 -33.79
N GLU A 274 -2.95 0.07 -32.49
CA GLU A 274 -3.31 1.30 -31.76
C GLU A 274 -2.22 2.36 -31.88
N PHE A 275 -0.94 2.00 -31.74
CA PHE A 275 0.19 2.92 -31.89
C PHE A 275 0.35 3.45 -33.33
N LEU A 276 0.15 2.59 -34.33
CA LEU A 276 0.19 2.97 -35.74
C LEU A 276 -1.02 3.82 -36.14
N ASP A 277 -2.18 3.60 -35.52
CA ASP A 277 -3.41 4.35 -35.80
C ASP A 277 -3.44 5.67 -35.01
N SER A 278 -2.82 5.75 -33.83
CA SER A 278 -2.60 6.99 -33.08
C SER A 278 -1.54 7.84 -33.78
N SER A 279 -1.96 8.66 -34.72
CA SER A 279 -1.08 9.56 -35.47
C SER A 279 -0.55 10.70 -34.58
N PRO A 280 0.78 10.87 -34.55
CA PRO A 280 1.35 12.19 -34.83
C PRO A 280 2.50 12.09 -35.86
N PHE A 281 2.44 11.17 -36.83
CA PHE A 281 3.49 11.03 -37.87
C PHE A 281 3.64 12.31 -38.71
N GLY A 282 2.53 13.02 -38.94
CA GLY A 282 2.56 14.33 -39.57
C GLY A 282 3.19 15.40 -38.67
N GLN A 283 3.01 15.33 -37.35
CA GLN A 283 3.58 16.32 -36.44
C GLN A 283 5.08 16.11 -36.24
N GLU A 284 5.56 14.87 -36.15
CA GLU A 284 6.99 14.59 -36.00
C GLU A 284 7.77 14.94 -37.26
N ILE A 285 7.29 14.56 -38.45
CA ILE A 285 7.93 14.94 -39.72
C ILE A 285 7.87 16.45 -39.95
N VAL A 286 6.74 17.08 -39.62
CA VAL A 286 6.62 18.54 -39.71
C VAL A 286 7.50 19.21 -38.66
N GLN A 287 7.62 18.70 -37.44
CA GLN A 287 8.53 19.25 -36.42
C GLN A 287 10.00 19.05 -36.80
N GLU A 288 10.38 17.89 -37.32
CA GLU A 288 11.73 17.60 -37.80
C GLU A 288 12.06 18.48 -39.01
N PHE A 289 11.14 18.64 -39.97
CA PHE A 289 11.30 19.56 -41.09
C PHE A 289 11.38 21.02 -40.64
N LEU A 290 10.51 21.47 -39.74
CA LEU A 290 10.47 22.86 -39.25
C LEU A 290 11.65 23.18 -38.31
N ALA A 291 12.16 22.21 -37.55
CA ALA A 291 13.23 22.41 -36.57
C ALA A 291 14.64 22.10 -37.12
N GLU A 292 14.80 21.09 -37.98
CA GLU A 292 16.12 20.65 -38.45
C GLU A 292 16.47 21.16 -39.86
N SER A 293 15.49 21.43 -40.72
CA SER A 293 15.77 21.96 -42.06
C SER A 293 15.89 23.49 -42.08
N ARG A 294 16.85 24.01 -42.86
CA ARG A 294 17.05 25.46 -43.05
C ARG A 294 15.81 26.14 -43.65
N ASP A 295 15.15 25.47 -44.59
CA ASP A 295 13.95 25.98 -45.26
C ASP A 295 12.74 25.97 -44.33
N GLY A 296 12.62 24.98 -43.44
CA GLY A 296 11.58 24.92 -42.41
C GLY A 296 11.71 26.02 -41.36
N ARG A 297 12.94 26.36 -40.94
CA ARG A 297 13.19 27.52 -40.06
C ARG A 297 12.86 28.84 -40.72
N LEU A 298 13.24 29.02 -41.99
CA LEU A 298 12.88 30.22 -42.77
C LEU A 298 11.37 30.35 -42.97
N TYR A 299 10.67 29.24 -43.20
CA TYR A 299 9.21 29.21 -43.27
C TYR A 299 8.56 29.57 -41.94
N LEU A 300 9.06 29.05 -40.81
CA LEU A 300 8.60 29.44 -39.48
C LEU A 300 8.84 30.92 -39.23
N ASP A 301 10.03 31.45 -39.51
CA ASP A 301 10.37 32.84 -39.27
C ASP A 301 9.50 33.80 -40.11
N ASP A 302 9.24 33.46 -41.38
CA ASP A 302 8.34 34.23 -42.25
C ASP A 302 6.88 34.13 -41.78
N TYR A 303 6.43 32.95 -41.36
CA TYR A 303 5.07 32.73 -40.85
C TYR A 303 4.83 33.42 -39.51
N PHE A 304 5.78 33.35 -38.57
CA PHE A 304 5.74 34.06 -37.28
C PHE A 304 5.79 35.58 -37.49
N SER A 305 6.58 36.06 -38.45
CA SER A 305 6.66 37.49 -38.76
C SER A 305 5.35 38.02 -39.36
N LYS A 306 4.70 37.24 -40.24
CA LYS A 306 3.45 37.64 -40.90
C LYS A 306 2.21 37.48 -40.02
N ASN A 307 2.20 36.50 -39.12
CA ASN A 307 1.02 36.13 -38.32
C ASN A 307 1.18 36.38 -36.82
N LYS A 308 2.16 37.18 -36.40
CA LYS A 308 2.49 37.44 -34.99
C LYS A 308 1.28 37.82 -34.15
N ASP A 309 0.48 38.77 -34.62
CA ASP A 309 -0.69 39.26 -33.88
C ASP A 309 -1.81 38.20 -33.78
N LEU A 310 -1.97 37.38 -34.82
CA LEU A 310 -2.99 36.33 -34.85
C LEU A 310 -2.60 35.17 -33.93
N LEU A 311 -1.33 34.77 -33.93
CA LEU A 311 -0.78 33.74 -33.06
C LEU A 311 -0.82 34.15 -31.59
N VAL A 312 -0.44 35.39 -31.28
CA VAL A 312 -0.52 35.94 -29.92
C VAL A 312 -1.98 35.97 -29.45
N LYS A 313 -2.92 36.39 -30.32
CA LYS A 313 -4.35 36.43 -29.98
C LYS A 313 -4.96 35.04 -29.79
N GLN A 314 -4.55 34.06 -30.59
CA GLN A 314 -4.98 32.66 -30.42
C GLN A 314 -4.41 32.04 -29.16
N LYS A 315 -3.11 32.23 -28.88
CA LYS A 315 -2.49 31.72 -27.65
C LYS A 315 -3.04 32.40 -26.42
N SER A 316 -3.35 33.70 -26.47
CA SER A 316 -4.01 34.40 -25.37
C SER A 316 -5.41 33.82 -25.09
N LYS A 317 -6.20 33.55 -26.13
CA LYS A 317 -7.52 32.90 -25.98
C LYS A 317 -7.42 31.47 -25.44
N GLU A 318 -6.45 30.70 -25.91
CA GLU A 318 -6.21 29.34 -25.41
C GLU A 318 -5.79 29.36 -23.94
N LEU A 319 -4.89 30.27 -23.56
CA LEU A 319 -4.49 30.47 -22.17
C LEU A 319 -5.68 30.89 -21.30
N GLU A 320 -6.51 31.82 -21.77
CA GLU A 320 -7.71 32.28 -21.07
C GLU A 320 -8.72 31.14 -20.87
N GLU A 321 -8.93 30.29 -21.88
CA GLU A 321 -9.86 29.17 -21.80
C GLU A 321 -9.34 28.09 -20.84
N VAL A 322 -8.06 27.74 -20.92
CA VAL A 322 -7.41 26.83 -19.95
C VAL A 322 -7.50 27.38 -18.53
N THR A 323 -7.19 28.67 -18.35
CA THR A 323 -7.29 29.35 -17.04
C THR A 323 -8.72 29.35 -16.53
N ARG A 324 -9.71 29.57 -17.40
CA ARG A 324 -11.15 29.55 -17.04
C ARG A 324 -11.61 28.16 -16.60
N VAL A 325 -11.23 27.11 -17.33
CA VAL A 325 -11.54 25.72 -16.98
C VAL A 325 -10.90 25.35 -15.65
N GLN A 326 -9.63 25.71 -15.45
CA GLN A 326 -8.91 25.41 -14.21
C GLN A 326 -9.49 26.15 -13.00
N LYS A 327 -9.86 27.43 -13.18
CA LYS A 327 -10.59 28.21 -12.16
C LYS A 327 -11.96 27.60 -11.84
N SER A 328 -12.68 27.09 -12.84
CA SER A 328 -13.96 26.42 -12.62
C SER A 328 -13.81 25.10 -11.84
N LYS A 329 -12.77 24.31 -12.11
CA LYS A 329 -12.46 23.09 -11.35
C LYS A 329 -12.12 23.41 -9.89
N LEU A 330 -11.20 24.36 -9.67
CA LEU A 330 -10.81 24.79 -8.32
C LEU A 330 -12.01 25.35 -7.53
N ASN A 331 -12.90 26.13 -8.16
CA ASN A 331 -14.10 26.61 -7.48
C ASN A 331 -15.07 25.49 -7.09
N LYS A 332 -15.17 24.42 -7.89
CA LYS A 332 -15.97 23.24 -7.52
C LYS A 332 -15.35 22.51 -6.33
N GLU A 333 -14.04 22.28 -6.35
CA GLU A 333 -13.32 21.67 -5.25
C GLU A 333 -13.46 22.48 -3.95
N ILE A 334 -13.35 23.81 -4.02
CA ILE A 334 -13.58 24.69 -2.87
C ILE A 334 -15.00 24.52 -2.33
N SER A 335 -16.01 24.52 -3.21
CA SER A 335 -17.41 24.36 -2.80
C SER A 335 -17.68 22.99 -2.14
N ASP A 336 -17.07 21.93 -2.67
CA ASP A 336 -17.18 20.58 -2.10
C ASP A 336 -16.48 20.51 -0.73
N LEU A 337 -15.31 21.12 -0.58
CA LEU A 337 -14.59 21.21 0.68
C LEU A 337 -15.34 22.05 1.72
N GLU A 338 -15.93 23.18 1.34
CA GLU A 338 -16.77 23.99 2.22
C GLU A 338 -17.97 23.20 2.72
N ARG A 339 -18.64 22.45 1.85
CA ARG A 339 -19.75 21.56 2.23
C ARG A 339 -19.28 20.48 3.21
N LEU A 340 -18.10 19.89 2.98
CA LEU A 340 -17.53 18.86 3.84
C LEU A 340 -17.17 19.42 5.23
N ILE A 341 -16.59 20.62 5.29
CA ILE A 341 -16.32 21.34 6.54
C ILE A 341 -17.62 21.64 7.29
N THR A 342 -18.66 22.07 6.59
CA THR A 342 -19.95 22.40 7.20
C THR A 342 -20.60 21.16 7.81
N ASN A 343 -20.56 20.03 7.10
CA ASN A 343 -21.03 18.74 7.59
C ASN A 343 -20.22 18.27 8.81
N LYS A 344 -18.89 18.35 8.75
CA LYS A 344 -18.02 17.94 9.87
C LYS A 344 -18.21 18.81 11.11
N LYS A 345 -18.47 20.12 10.94
CA LYS A 345 -18.84 21.00 12.06
C LYS A 345 -20.18 20.60 12.68
N ALA A 346 -21.17 20.24 11.88
CA ALA A 346 -22.46 19.76 12.37
C ALA A 346 -22.35 18.41 13.11
N GLU A 347 -21.54 17.48 12.58
CA GLU A 347 -21.21 16.22 13.27
C GLU A 347 -20.54 16.48 14.62
N LEU A 348 -19.55 17.36 14.67
CA LEU A 348 -18.85 17.71 15.90
C LEU A 348 -19.79 18.35 16.94
N ASP A 349 -20.68 19.25 16.54
CA ASP A 349 -21.66 19.87 17.44
C ASP A 349 -22.66 18.84 18.00
N SER A 350 -23.06 17.86 17.18
CA SER A 350 -23.89 16.75 17.63
C SER A 350 -23.16 15.87 18.63
N GLU A 351 -21.89 15.57 18.38
CA GLU A 351 -21.08 14.72 19.26
C GLU A 351 -20.81 15.41 20.60
N LEU A 352 -20.53 16.72 20.59
CA LEU A 352 -20.36 17.51 21.81
C LEU A 352 -21.64 17.51 22.65
N LYS A 353 -22.82 17.64 22.03
CA LYS A 353 -24.11 17.54 22.74
C LYS A 353 -24.33 16.16 23.34
N ASN A 354 -23.98 15.09 22.62
CA ASN A 354 -24.05 13.73 23.14
C ASN A 354 -23.12 13.51 24.34
N VAL A 355 -21.88 14.00 24.26
CA VAL A 355 -20.92 13.93 25.38
C VAL A 355 -21.42 14.71 26.59
N GLU A 356 -21.97 15.92 26.40
CA GLU A 356 -22.53 16.71 27.50
C GLU A 356 -23.71 15.98 28.16
N TYR A 357 -24.59 15.36 27.35
CA TYR A 357 -25.72 14.56 27.84
C TYR A 357 -25.25 13.36 28.66
N GLU A 358 -24.30 12.57 28.16
CA GLU A 358 -23.74 11.42 28.88
C GLU A 358 -23.01 11.85 30.16
N LYS A 359 -22.37 13.03 30.16
CA LYS A 359 -21.70 13.58 31.35
C LYS A 359 -22.69 13.98 32.43
N VAL A 360 -23.84 14.56 32.06
CA VAL A 360 -24.94 14.85 33.01
C VAL A 360 -25.51 13.56 33.55
N ARG A 361 -25.80 12.58 32.69
CA ARG A 361 -26.32 11.26 33.09
C ARG A 361 -25.39 10.53 34.05
N ALA A 362 -24.08 10.53 33.77
CA ALA A 362 -23.08 9.94 34.65
C ALA A 362 -23.01 10.65 36.02
N ARG A 363 -23.19 11.99 36.06
CA ARG A 363 -23.26 12.74 37.33
C ARG A 363 -24.50 12.39 38.13
N GLU A 364 -25.66 12.30 37.50
CA GLU A 364 -26.90 11.90 38.16
C GLU A 364 -26.80 10.49 38.75
N GLU A 365 -26.17 9.56 38.01
CA GLU A 365 -25.96 8.20 38.47
C GLU A 365 -24.97 8.14 39.66
N LEU A 366 -23.88 8.93 39.60
CA LEU A 366 -22.96 9.07 40.74
C LEU A 366 -23.65 9.66 41.98
N GLU A 367 -24.57 10.61 41.82
CA GLU A 367 -25.34 11.14 42.95
C GLU A 367 -26.32 10.09 43.52
N ARG A 368 -26.95 9.28 42.67
CA ARG A 368 -27.80 8.17 43.12
C ARG A 368 -27.02 7.14 43.93
N ILE A 369 -25.85 6.73 43.43
CA ILE A 369 -24.96 5.79 44.15
C ILE A 369 -24.52 6.37 45.49
N LYS A 370 -24.18 7.67 45.54
CA LYS A 370 -23.81 8.33 46.80
C LYS A 370 -24.96 8.36 47.82
N LYS A 371 -26.19 8.61 47.36
CA LYS A 371 -27.37 8.61 48.25
C LYS A 371 -27.66 7.22 48.80
N GLN A 372 -27.65 6.20 47.94
CA GLN A 372 -27.82 4.80 48.37
C GLN A 372 -26.74 4.37 49.37
N SER A 373 -25.48 4.69 49.10
CA SER A 373 -24.37 4.38 50.02
C SER A 373 -24.47 5.11 51.37
N ALA A 374 -25.06 6.32 51.41
CA ALA A 374 -25.26 7.06 52.65
C ALA A 374 -26.44 6.50 53.46
N GLU A 375 -27.51 6.06 52.79
CA GLU A 375 -28.65 5.36 53.40
C GLU A 375 -28.21 4.02 53.99
N ASP A 376 -27.44 3.22 53.25
CA ASP A 376 -26.90 1.94 53.71
C ASP A 376 -25.99 2.10 54.95
N ALA A 377 -25.18 3.16 54.99
CA ALA A 377 -24.31 3.45 56.14
C ALA A 377 -25.12 3.91 57.38
N HIS A 378 -26.22 4.62 57.16
CA HIS A 378 -27.11 5.07 58.24
C HIS A 378 -27.86 3.89 58.87
N ASP A 379 -28.39 2.98 58.05
CA ASP A 379 -29.09 1.78 58.53
C ASP A 379 -28.15 0.86 59.32
N LEU A 380 -26.90 0.74 58.90
CA LEU A 380 -25.90 -0.07 59.59
C LEU A 380 -25.52 0.52 60.96
N LEU A 381 -25.48 1.86 61.08
CA LEU A 381 -25.29 2.54 62.37
C LEU A 381 -26.50 2.37 63.29
N LEU A 382 -27.72 2.40 62.75
CA LEU A 382 -28.95 2.22 63.49
C LEU A 382 -29.06 0.80 64.06
N GLN A 383 -28.74 -0.22 63.26
CA GLN A 383 -28.65 -1.60 63.71
C GLN A 383 -27.58 -1.78 64.79
N LYS A 384 -26.43 -1.13 64.64
CA LYS A 384 -25.35 -1.19 65.64
C LYS A 384 -25.75 -0.52 66.96
N GLN A 385 -26.52 0.58 66.90
CA GLN A 385 -27.03 1.27 68.07
C GLN A 385 -28.10 0.44 68.81
N GLN A 386 -29.01 -0.22 68.07
CA GLN A 386 -30.00 -1.16 68.62
C GLN A 386 -29.32 -2.36 69.29
N ALA A 387 -28.33 -2.97 68.64
CA ALA A 387 -27.56 -4.08 69.21
C ALA A 387 -26.77 -3.70 70.47
N LEU A 388 -26.33 -2.44 70.59
CA LEU A 388 -25.67 -1.90 71.78
C LEU A 388 -26.66 -1.57 72.91
N THR A 389 -27.91 -1.22 72.58
CA THR A 389 -28.95 -1.00 73.59
C THR A 389 -29.48 -2.32 74.15
N GLU A 390 -29.59 -3.36 73.32
CA GLU A 390 -29.94 -4.72 73.76
C GLU A 390 -28.85 -5.41 74.59
N LYS A 391 -27.58 -5.03 74.43
CA LYS A 391 -26.46 -5.54 75.24
C LYS A 391 -26.30 -4.88 76.61
N ASN A 392 -26.92 -3.72 76.82
CA ASN A 392 -26.83 -2.93 78.05
C ASN A 392 -28.14 -2.90 78.85
N ALA A 393 -29.14 -3.68 78.44
CA ALA A 393 -30.35 -4.00 79.21
C ALA A 393 -30.20 -5.41 79.79
#